data_AF-A0A5E7AMM0-F1
#
_entry.id   AF-A0A5E7AMM0-F1
#
_cell.length_a   1.000
_cell.length_b   1.000
_cell.length_c   1.000
_cell.angle_alpha   90.00
_cell.angle_beta   90.00
_cell.angle_gamma   90.00
#
_symmetry.space_group_name_H-M   'P 1'
#
loop_
_entity.id
_entity.type
_entity.pdbx_description
1 polymer ?
#
loop_
_entity_poly.entity_id
_entity_poly.type
_entity_poly.pdbx_seq_one_letter_code
_entity_poly.pdbx_strand_id
1 'polypeptide(L)' 'MNTKTTASESKKPGFVAKVRKGSGENAVYERIGVAWKNTDGSFYIKLAGTQIVSDFMLYEIESTDQSGE' A
#
# COMPACT_ATOMS: atom_id res chain seq x y z
N MET A 1 -29.34 19.50 6.67
CA MET A 1 -28.44 19.24 5.52
C MET A 1 -27.08 18.91 6.09
N ASN A 2 -26.67 17.63 6.04
CA ASN A 2 -25.34 17.21 6.48
C ASN A 2 -24.59 16.74 5.24
N THR A 3 -23.83 17.66 4.62
CA THR A 3 -22.97 17.36 3.48
C THR A 3 -21.74 16.60 3.99
N LYS A 4 -21.87 15.27 4.12
CA LYS A 4 -20.71 14.39 4.24
C LYS A 4 -20.11 14.30 2.83
N THR A 5 -19.12 15.14 2.56
CA THR A 5 -18.29 15.06 1.35
C THR A 5 -17.53 13.74 1.41
N THR A 6 -18.13 12.64 0.97
CA THR A 6 -17.39 11.46 0.56
C THR A 6 -16.75 11.81 -0.78
N ALA A 7 -15.57 12.44 -0.71
CA ALA A 7 -14.57 12.21 -1.73
C ALA A 7 -14.57 10.70 -1.96
N SER A 8 -14.76 10.28 -3.21
CA SER A 8 -14.60 8.90 -3.61
C SER A 8 -13.13 8.54 -3.39
N GLU A 9 -12.75 8.22 -2.14
CA GLU A 9 -11.50 7.57 -1.81
C GLU A 9 -11.41 6.39 -2.78
N SER A 10 -10.41 6.45 -3.66
CA SER A 10 -10.11 5.36 -4.58
C SER A 10 -10.19 4.06 -3.77
N LYS A 11 -11.13 3.17 -4.10
CA LYS A 11 -11.21 1.84 -3.48
C LYS A 11 -9.90 1.08 -3.66
N LYS A 12 -9.09 1.45 -4.65
CA LYS A 12 -7.80 0.84 -4.94
C LYS A 12 -6.75 1.33 -3.94
N PRO A 13 -5.88 0.44 -3.45
CA PRO A 13 -4.76 0.81 -2.59
C PRO A 13 -3.81 1.75 -3.34
N GLY A 14 -3.23 2.70 -2.61
CA GLY A 14 -2.18 3.58 -3.12
C GLY A 14 -0.77 3.05 -2.89
N PHE A 15 -0.63 2.00 -2.08
CA PHE A 15 0.68 1.50 -1.65
C PHE A 15 0.73 -0.03 -1.63
N VAL A 16 1.94 -0.58 -1.77
CA VAL A 16 2.26 -1.98 -1.51
C VAL A 16 3.16 -2.12 -0.29
N ALA A 17 2.86 -3.08 0.56
CA ALA A 17 3.72 -3.45 1.67
C ALA A 17 4.73 -4.50 1.20
N LYS A 18 6.03 -4.29 1.45
CA LYS A 18 7.09 -5.24 1.12
C LYS A 18 8.03 -5.49 2.29
N VAL A 19 8.51 -6.72 2.40
CA VAL A 19 9.60 -7.10 3.32
C VAL A 19 10.89 -7.25 2.56
N ARG A 20 11.99 -6.82 3.18
CA ARG A 20 13.33 -7.10 2.66
C ARG A 20 13.72 -8.52 3.05
N LYS A 21 14.14 -9.33 2.07
CA LYS A 21 14.74 -10.65 2.27
C LYS A 21 16.23 -10.62 1.90
N GLY A 22 17.06 -11.16 2.79
CA GLY A 22 18.52 -11.20 2.63
C GLY A 22 19.24 -9.95 3.14
N SER A 23 20.56 -9.97 2.99
CA SER A 23 21.48 -8.91 3.45
C SER A 23 22.42 -8.47 2.32
N GLY A 24 23.00 -7.28 2.46
CA GLY A 24 23.93 -6.72 1.45
C GLY A 24 23.25 -6.31 0.15
N GLU A 25 24.05 -6.31 -0.92
CA GLU A 25 23.69 -5.82 -2.27
C GLU A 25 22.63 -6.67 -2.97
N ASN A 26 22.55 -7.96 -2.63
CA ASN A 26 21.61 -8.91 -3.25
C ASN A 26 20.26 -9.00 -2.53
N ALA A 27 19.94 -8.05 -1.65
CA ALA A 27 18.68 -8.09 -0.93
C ALA A 27 17.49 -7.82 -1.86
N VAL A 28 16.46 -8.64 -1.73
CA VAL A 28 15.23 -8.53 -2.54
C VAL A 28 14.07 -8.04 -1.70
N TYR A 29 13.06 -7.47 -2.36
CA TYR A 29 11.87 -6.95 -1.69
C TYR A 29 10.63 -7.72 -2.15
N GLU A 30 10.08 -8.52 -1.25
CA GLU A 30 8.89 -9.32 -1.52
C GLU A 30 7.63 -8.59 -1.08
N ARG A 31 6.61 -8.58 -1.94
CA ARG A 31 5.30 -7.98 -1.61
C ARG A 31 4.50 -8.90 -0.69
N ILE A 32 4.07 -8.33 0.44
CA ILE A 32 3.30 -9.03 1.48
C ILE A 32 1.91 -8.43 1.71
N GLY A 33 1.56 -7.35 1.03
CA GLY A 33 0.26 -6.71 1.20
C GLY A 33 0.07 -5.43 0.42
N VAL A 34 -0.96 -4.70 0.82
CA VAL A 34 -1.35 -3.40 0.27
C VAL A 34 -1.74 -2.45 1.39
N ALA A 35 -1.66 -1.15 1.13
CA ALA A 35 -2.07 -0.14 2.09
C ALA A 35 -2.83 1.02 1.45
N TRP A 36 -3.66 1.66 2.28
CA TRP A 36 -4.40 2.88 2.00
C TRP A 36 -3.99 3.92 3.04
N LYS A 37 -3.85 5.17 2.62
CA LYS A 37 -3.58 6.29 3.50
C LYS A 37 -4.92 6.93 3.89
N ASN A 38 -5.17 7.04 5.18
CA ASN A 38 -6.35 7.71 5.73
C ASN A 38 -6.15 9.23 5.73
N THR A 39 -7.24 9.97 5.94
CA THR A 39 -7.24 11.44 5.98
C THR A 39 -6.39 12.03 7.11
N ASP A 40 -6.23 11.29 8.22
CA ASP A 40 -5.39 11.69 9.36
C ASP A 40 -3.88 11.38 9.14
N GLY A 41 -3.52 10.88 7.97
CA GLY A 41 -2.16 10.50 7.61
C GLY A 41 -1.75 9.10 8.07
N SER A 42 -2.59 8.39 8.83
CA SER A 42 -2.35 7.00 9.20
C SER A 42 -2.52 6.06 8.00
N PHE A 43 -1.98 4.84 8.10
CA PHE A 43 -2.13 3.82 7.07
C PHE A 43 -2.93 2.64 7.59
N TYR A 44 -3.96 2.26 6.83
CA TYR A 44 -4.57 0.95 6.97
C TYR A 44 -3.84 -0.03 6.05
N ILE A 45 -3.40 -1.16 6.62
CA ILE A 45 -2.55 -2.14 5.93
C ILE A 45 -3.25 -3.49 5.95
N LYS A 46 -3.41 -4.08 4.76
CA LYS A 46 -3.95 -5.43 4.59
C LYS A 46 -2.84 -6.37 4.11
N LEU A 47 -2.42 -7.27 5.00
CA LEU A 47 -1.47 -8.33 4.69
C LEU A 47 -2.14 -9.46 3.91
N ALA A 48 -1.38 -10.07 3.01
CA ALA A 48 -1.76 -11.28 2.30
C ALA A 48 -1.50 -12.49 3.22
N GLY A 49 -2.56 -13.14 3.69
CA GLY A 49 -2.48 -14.26 4.62
C GLY A 49 -2.18 -13.85 6.06
N THR A 50 -1.98 -14.85 6.93
CA THR A 50 -1.59 -14.65 8.32
C THR A 50 -0.07 -14.76 8.41
N GLN A 51 0.62 -13.64 8.64
CA GLN A 51 2.08 -13.59 8.69
C GLN A 51 2.53 -12.96 10.01
N ILE A 52 3.57 -13.52 10.62
CA ILE A 52 4.35 -12.83 11.66
C ILE A 52 5.42 -12.03 10.92
N VAL A 53 5.42 -10.71 11.08
CA VAL A 53 6.31 -9.80 10.37
C VAL A 53 7.01 -8.90 11.38
N SER A 54 8.33 -8.74 11.28
CA SER A 54 9.08 -7.81 12.13
C SER A 54 8.97 -6.39 11.60
N ASP A 55 9.60 -6.13 10.45
CA ASP A 55 9.64 -4.82 9.80
C ASP A 55 9.23 -4.95 8.33
N PHE A 56 8.57 -3.93 7.80
CA PHE A 56 8.23 -3.85 6.38
C PHE A 56 8.22 -2.39 5.92
N MET A 57 8.25 -2.19 4.60
CA MET A 57 8.22 -0.88 3.96
C MET A 57 6.95 -0.71 3.14
N LEU A 58 6.47 0.53 3.04
CA LEU A 58 5.40 0.93 2.13
C LEU A 58 6.01 1.60 0.90
N TYR A 59 5.59 1.17 -0.29
CA TYR A 59 5.96 1.76 -1.57
C TYR A 59 4.72 2.30 -2.25
N GLU A 60 4.78 3.51 -2.78
CA GLU A 60 3.72 4.07 -3.62
C GLU A 60 3.52 3.20 -4.88
N ILE A 61 2.27 3.01 -5.25
CA ILE A 61 1.90 2.41 -6.53
C ILE A 61 1.90 3.56 -7.54
N GLU A 62 2.84 3.51 -8.48
CA GLU A 62 2.80 4.42 -9.63
C GLU A 62 1.50 4.16 -10.41
N SER A 63 0.66 5.19 -10.51
CA SER A 63 -0.53 5.15 -11.35
C SER A 63 -0.09 5.02 -12.81
N THR A 64 -0.13 3.81 -13.35
CA THR A 64 -0.13 3.69 -14.81
C THR A 64 -1.52 4.11 -15.28
N ASP A 65 -1.71 5.41 -15.53
CA ASP A 65 -2.86 5.91 -16.28
C ASP A 65 -2.74 5.42 -17.73
N GLN A 66 -3.04 4.14 -17.96
CA GLN A 66 -3.44 3.68 -19.29
C GLN A 66 -4.90 4.06 -19.49
N SER A 67 -5.11 5.27 -19.98
CA SER A 67 -6.32 5.69 -20.67
C SER A 67 -5.95 6.11 -22.09
N GLY A 68 -6.51 5.42 -23.09
CA GLY A 68 -6.42 5.72 -24.53
C GLY A 68 -5.41 4.83 -25.25
N GLU A 69 -5.75 4.02 -26.25
CA GLU A 69 -6.95 3.91 -27.11
C GLU A 69 -7.00 2.48 -27.68
#